data_AF-A0A8T9BIE3-F1
#
_entry.id   AF-A0A8T9BIE3-F1
#
_cell.length_a   1.000
_cell.length_b   1.000
_cell.length_c   1.000
_cell.angle_alpha   90.00
_cell.angle_beta   90.00
_cell.angle_gamma   90.00
#
_symmetry.space_group_name_H-M   'P 1'
#
loop_
_entity.id
_entity.type
_entity.pdbx_description
1 polymer ?
#
loop_
_entity_poly.entity_id
_entity_poly.type
_entity_poly.pdbx_seq_one_letter_code
_entity_poly.pdbx_strand_id
1 'polypeptide(L)'
;MADTAAVIPLSQGAGYGVVVGLGALFAFGMIAVSEVMKRRGNVENSEEFTVAKRSLGTGLTAAGVTSSWTWSTTLLSSVTVAYEYGVAGSFFYAACNSTQIMVFSNLAIQTKRKAPNARTFLEIIRVRYGTIAHFSFMFFSLASNILVVSSILIGGAAAINSLTGMNVYASVWLLPLGVSVYTIRGGLRATILTDYIHTAIILIVILFFWFKVYASGTQIGSPGKMWDLLIAAAQRNNYSAPTKDGSYLTIRSLDALKFAILSILEYTGVVFLDNSFHQKGIAADPASAIPGYVLGGLAWYAMPFTLATTMGILAVALENTPAFPTYPRRMNTQEIGAGLTLPFAAQTIAGKGGAGAGKSSNNPWIVKRTLLIFAET
;
A
#
# COMPACT_ATOMS: atom_id res chain seq x y z
N MET A 1 0.81 -33.95 12.12
CA MET A 1 0.09 -33.97 10.82
C MET A 1 0.86 -33.04 9.91
N ALA A 2 1.28 -33.48 8.73
CA ALA A 2 2.13 -32.67 7.86
C ALA A 2 1.41 -31.36 7.51
N ASP A 3 2.02 -30.22 7.85
CA ASP A 3 1.60 -28.90 7.39
C ASP A 3 1.65 -28.91 5.87
N THR A 4 0.51 -29.14 5.21
CA THR A 4 0.39 -28.95 3.78
C THR A 4 0.62 -27.48 3.50
N ALA A 5 1.84 -27.15 3.06
CA ALA A 5 2.22 -25.83 2.62
C ALA A 5 1.24 -25.33 1.55
N ALA A 6 0.86 -24.06 1.64
CA ALA A 6 0.00 -23.43 0.65
C ALA A 6 0.59 -23.61 -0.76
N VAL A 7 -0.27 -23.97 -1.72
CA VAL A 7 0.16 -24.25 -3.10
C VAL A 7 0.70 -22.96 -3.71
N ILE A 8 1.94 -22.98 -4.19
CA ILE A 8 2.56 -21.85 -4.87
C ILE A 8 2.00 -21.73 -6.29
N PRO A 9 1.35 -20.62 -6.66
CA PRO A 9 0.62 -20.50 -7.91
C PRO A 9 1.49 -20.12 -9.13
N LEU A 10 2.71 -19.63 -8.94
CA LEU A 10 3.61 -19.21 -10.02
C LEU A 10 5.01 -19.80 -9.84
N SER A 11 5.76 -19.93 -10.93
CA SER A 11 7.16 -20.35 -10.86
C SER A 11 8.05 -19.26 -10.27
N GLN A 12 9.17 -19.66 -9.67
CA GLN A 12 10.19 -18.71 -9.18
C GLN A 12 10.66 -17.76 -10.28
N GLY A 13 10.77 -18.25 -11.53
CA GLY A 13 11.13 -17.43 -12.68
C GLY A 13 10.15 -16.29 -12.94
N ALA A 14 8.85 -16.48 -12.65
CA ALA A 14 7.88 -15.39 -12.72
C ALA A 14 8.11 -14.35 -11.62
N GLY A 15 8.53 -14.77 -10.42
CA GLY A 15 8.90 -13.87 -9.33
C GLY A 15 10.10 -12.99 -9.70
N TYR A 16 11.23 -13.61 -10.07
CA TYR A 16 12.42 -12.87 -10.52
C TYR A 16 12.14 -12.01 -11.76
N GLY A 17 11.35 -12.52 -12.71
CA GLY A 17 10.97 -11.79 -13.91
C GLY A 17 10.13 -10.54 -13.62
N VAL A 18 9.21 -10.60 -12.66
CA VAL A 18 8.47 -9.40 -12.23
C VAL A 18 9.40 -8.46 -11.45
N VAL A 19 10.08 -8.93 -10.40
CA VAL A 19 10.90 -8.04 -9.56
C VAL A 19 12.02 -7.35 -10.36
N VAL A 20 12.79 -8.11 -11.13
CA VAL A 20 13.93 -7.57 -11.89
C VAL A 20 13.48 -6.97 -13.22
N GLY A 21 12.61 -7.65 -13.96
CA GLY A 21 12.21 -7.23 -15.30
C GLY A 21 11.30 -6.00 -15.28
N LEU A 22 10.29 -5.98 -14.42
CA LEU A 22 9.43 -4.81 -14.26
C LEU A 22 10.19 -3.67 -13.61
N GLY A 23 10.97 -3.96 -12.55
CA GLY A 23 11.82 -2.97 -11.89
C GLY A 23 12.80 -2.30 -12.86
N ALA A 24 13.43 -3.08 -13.76
CA ALA A 24 14.30 -2.53 -14.80
C ALA A 24 13.53 -1.72 -15.84
N LEU A 25 12.41 -2.24 -16.37
CA LEU A 25 11.57 -1.53 -17.34
C LEU A 25 11.10 -0.18 -16.78
N PHE A 26 10.69 -0.18 -15.53
CA PHE A 26 10.26 1.00 -14.82
C PHE A 26 11.41 1.98 -14.59
N ALA A 27 12.57 1.48 -14.13
CA ALA A 27 13.76 2.31 -13.96
C ALA A 27 14.19 2.97 -15.28
N PHE A 28 14.24 2.23 -16.39
CA PHE A 28 14.55 2.79 -17.70
C PHE A 28 13.49 3.79 -18.19
N GLY A 29 12.21 3.49 -17.98
CA GLY A 29 11.11 4.39 -18.28
C GLY A 29 11.25 5.72 -17.54
N MET A 30 11.54 5.67 -16.24
CA MET A 30 11.72 6.87 -15.43
C MET A 30 12.97 7.66 -15.80
N ILE A 31 14.08 6.98 -16.09
CA ILE A 31 15.28 7.65 -16.62
C ILE A 31 14.97 8.37 -17.93
N ALA A 32 14.23 7.73 -18.85
CA ALA A 32 13.83 8.35 -20.10
C ALA A 32 12.95 9.58 -19.88
N VAL A 33 11.99 9.51 -18.95
CA VAL A 33 11.15 10.66 -18.56
C VAL A 33 12.00 11.80 -18.00
N SER A 34 12.94 11.52 -17.10
CA SER A 34 13.87 12.51 -16.57
C SER A 34 14.70 13.18 -17.67
N GLU A 35 15.22 12.41 -18.63
CA GLU A 35 15.97 12.95 -19.77
C GLU A 35 15.09 13.81 -20.70
N VAL A 36 13.83 13.42 -20.93
CA VAL A 36 12.89 14.25 -21.70
C VAL A 36 12.60 15.57 -20.98
N MET A 37 12.43 15.55 -19.66
CA MET A 37 12.23 16.75 -18.85
C MET A 37 13.46 17.68 -18.92
N LYS A 38 14.66 17.10 -18.85
CA LYS A 38 15.92 17.83 -19.02
C LYS A 38 16.00 18.51 -20.39
N ARG A 39 15.70 17.78 -21.46
CA ARG A 39 15.69 18.31 -22.84
C ARG A 39 14.65 19.40 -23.07
N ARG A 40 13.56 19.42 -22.30
CA ARG A 40 12.50 20.45 -22.35
C ARG A 40 12.82 21.69 -21.50
N GLY A 41 14.07 21.85 -21.06
CA GLY A 41 14.55 23.07 -20.40
C GLY A 41 14.44 23.06 -18.88
N ASN A 42 14.26 21.88 -18.25
CA ASN A 42 14.32 21.82 -16.79
C ASN A 42 15.78 21.91 -16.31
N VAL A 43 16.13 23.00 -15.63
CA VAL A 43 17.48 23.24 -15.11
C VAL A 43 17.73 22.36 -13.89
N GLU A 44 18.71 21.46 -13.98
CA GLU A 44 19.19 20.63 -12.87
C GLU A 44 20.03 21.49 -11.91
N ASN A 45 19.45 21.86 -10.77
CA ASN A 45 20.17 22.41 -9.63
C ASN A 45 19.74 21.71 -8.34
N SER A 46 20.47 21.92 -7.25
CA SER A 46 20.18 21.27 -5.96
C SER A 46 18.77 21.60 -5.44
N GLU A 47 18.22 22.75 -5.82
CA GLU A 47 16.85 23.16 -5.48
C GLU A 47 15.78 22.39 -6.27
N GLU A 48 15.95 22.18 -7.58
CA GLU A 48 15.06 21.32 -8.37
C GLU A 48 15.10 19.88 -7.84
N PHE A 49 16.29 19.38 -7.52
CA PHE A 49 16.50 18.02 -7.03
C PHE A 49 15.85 17.77 -5.66
N THR A 50 15.90 18.75 -4.75
CA THR A 50 15.43 18.59 -3.36
C THR A 50 14.03 19.13 -3.10
N VAL A 51 13.55 20.13 -3.84
CA VAL A 51 12.26 20.80 -3.55
C VAL A 51 11.41 21.08 -4.79
N ALA A 52 11.79 20.59 -5.99
CA ALA A 52 11.03 20.77 -7.24
C ALA A 52 10.57 22.23 -7.49
N LYS A 53 11.43 23.20 -7.12
CA LYS A 53 11.17 24.66 -7.17
C LYS A 53 9.87 25.11 -6.48
N ARG A 54 9.33 24.32 -5.54
CA ARG A 54 8.13 24.66 -4.78
C ARG A 54 6.90 24.97 -5.65
N SER A 55 6.79 24.27 -6.78
CA SER A 55 5.87 24.59 -7.89
C SER A 55 4.83 23.49 -8.18
N LEU A 56 4.64 22.54 -7.27
CA LEU A 56 3.71 21.44 -7.48
C LEU A 56 2.26 21.91 -7.23
N GLY A 57 1.43 21.77 -8.25
CA GLY A 57 -0.01 22.04 -8.16
C GLY A 57 -0.77 21.00 -7.34
N THR A 58 -2.04 21.30 -7.03
CA THR A 58 -2.92 20.50 -6.18
C THR A 58 -3.00 19.02 -6.56
N GLY A 59 -3.22 18.70 -7.84
CA GLY A 59 -3.39 17.32 -8.29
C GLY A 59 -2.12 16.48 -8.15
N LEU A 60 -0.98 17.05 -8.50
CA LEU A 60 0.32 16.37 -8.40
C LEU A 60 0.76 16.22 -6.94
N THR A 61 0.45 17.21 -6.10
CA THR A 61 0.64 17.13 -4.65
C THR A 61 -0.24 16.03 -4.04
N ALA A 62 -1.52 15.97 -4.41
CA ALA A 62 -2.44 14.94 -3.95
C ALA A 62 -1.96 13.54 -4.34
N ALA A 63 -1.63 13.32 -5.61
CA ALA A 63 -1.11 12.04 -6.08
C ALA A 63 0.20 11.66 -5.39
N GLY A 64 1.13 12.61 -5.22
CA GLY A 64 2.36 12.39 -4.49
C GLY A 64 2.11 11.97 -3.05
N VAL A 65 1.25 12.68 -2.32
CA VAL A 65 0.89 12.36 -0.92
C VAL A 65 0.21 10.98 -0.83
N THR A 66 -0.74 10.70 -1.71
CA THR A 66 -1.43 9.40 -1.80
C THR A 66 -0.44 8.26 -2.06
N SER A 67 0.44 8.39 -3.06
CA SER A 67 1.45 7.38 -3.37
C SER A 67 2.38 7.13 -2.20
N SER A 68 2.78 8.21 -1.52
CA SER A 68 3.71 8.16 -0.40
C SER A 68 3.23 7.33 0.78
N TRP A 69 1.94 7.08 0.87
CA TRP A 69 1.30 6.33 1.95
C TRP A 69 0.76 4.97 1.48
N THR A 70 0.83 4.70 0.18
CA THR A 70 0.32 3.45 -0.41
C THR A 70 1.43 2.42 -0.49
N TRP A 71 1.80 1.89 0.67
CA TRP A 71 2.84 0.88 0.78
C TRP A 71 2.30 -0.54 0.63
N SER A 72 3.19 -1.49 0.33
CA SER A 72 2.85 -2.92 0.28
C SER A 72 2.23 -3.38 1.60
N THR A 73 2.83 -3.00 2.73
CA THR A 73 2.36 -3.30 4.09
C THR A 73 0.99 -2.72 4.38
N THR A 74 0.69 -1.53 3.88
CA THR A 74 -0.63 -0.91 4.04
C THR A 74 -1.70 -1.73 3.33
N LEU A 75 -1.45 -2.14 2.08
CA LEU A 75 -2.40 -2.92 1.30
C LEU A 75 -2.58 -4.33 1.90
N LEU A 76 -1.51 -4.95 2.39
CA LEU A 76 -1.57 -6.23 3.11
C LEU A 76 -2.34 -6.10 4.43
N SER A 77 -1.96 -5.12 5.27
CA SER A 77 -2.54 -4.91 6.59
C SER A 77 -4.02 -4.57 6.52
N SER A 78 -4.43 -3.69 5.58
CA SER A 78 -5.84 -3.34 5.42
C SER A 78 -6.71 -4.56 5.12
N VAL A 79 -6.22 -5.48 4.30
CA VAL A 79 -6.89 -6.74 3.96
C VAL A 79 -6.89 -7.73 5.11
N THR A 80 -5.79 -7.83 5.87
CA THR A 80 -5.71 -8.65 7.09
C THR A 80 -6.70 -8.17 8.15
N VAL A 81 -6.73 -6.87 8.45
CA VAL A 81 -7.65 -6.29 9.43
C VAL A 81 -9.11 -6.47 8.98
N ALA A 82 -9.39 -6.46 7.66
CA ALA A 82 -10.71 -6.80 7.16
C ALA A 82 -11.08 -8.28 7.29
N TYR A 83 -10.12 -9.19 7.22
CA TYR A 83 -10.36 -10.61 7.49
C TYR A 83 -10.61 -10.87 8.97
N GLU A 84 -9.91 -10.17 9.87
CA GLU A 84 -10.08 -10.31 11.31
C GLU A 84 -11.37 -9.64 11.83
N TYR A 85 -11.65 -8.41 11.40
CA TYR A 85 -12.73 -7.58 11.95
C TYR A 85 -13.88 -7.32 10.96
N GLY A 86 -13.85 -7.90 9.76
CA GLY A 86 -14.86 -7.64 8.72
C GLY A 86 -14.85 -6.19 8.20
N VAL A 87 -16.04 -5.67 7.88
CA VAL A 87 -16.21 -4.30 7.37
C VAL A 87 -15.77 -3.26 8.41
N ALA A 88 -15.91 -3.53 9.71
CA ALA A 88 -15.41 -2.64 10.77
C ALA A 88 -13.92 -2.38 10.62
N GLY A 89 -13.14 -3.44 10.40
CA GLY A 89 -11.69 -3.37 10.22
C GLY A 89 -11.29 -2.50 9.04
N SER A 90 -11.94 -2.71 7.89
CA SER A 90 -11.70 -1.92 6.67
C SER A 90 -11.97 -0.43 6.91
N PHE A 91 -13.11 -0.12 7.54
CA PHE A 91 -13.53 1.26 7.82
C PHE A 91 -12.56 1.96 8.77
N PHE A 92 -12.27 1.36 9.92
CA PHE A 92 -11.39 1.97 10.92
C PHE A 92 -9.95 2.11 10.42
N TYR A 93 -9.41 1.10 9.72
CA TYR A 93 -8.08 1.17 9.15
C TYR A 93 -7.95 2.35 8.17
N ALA A 94 -8.86 2.44 7.19
CA ALA A 94 -8.81 3.48 6.19
C ALA A 94 -9.08 4.87 6.80
N ALA A 95 -10.10 5.02 7.65
CA ALA A 95 -10.48 6.31 8.23
C ALA A 95 -9.39 6.90 9.14
N CYS A 96 -8.78 6.06 9.98
CA CYS A 96 -7.77 6.51 10.93
C CYS A 96 -6.50 7.00 10.24
N ASN A 97 -6.02 6.23 9.27
CA ASN A 97 -4.78 6.52 8.57
C ASN A 97 -4.96 7.66 7.55
N SER A 98 -6.13 7.81 6.92
CA SER A 98 -6.40 8.97 6.05
C SER A 98 -6.49 10.28 6.83
N THR A 99 -7.05 10.23 8.04
CA THR A 99 -7.22 11.43 8.89
C THR A 99 -5.88 12.08 9.21
N GLN A 100 -4.84 11.29 9.46
CA GLN A 100 -3.51 11.81 9.81
C GLN A 100 -2.88 12.59 8.65
N ILE A 101 -3.01 12.09 7.42
CA ILE A 101 -2.58 12.81 6.21
C ILE A 101 -3.32 14.16 6.11
N MET A 102 -4.64 14.15 6.33
CA MET A 102 -5.44 15.37 6.27
C MET A 102 -5.06 16.35 7.38
N VAL A 103 -4.77 15.88 8.60
CA VAL A 103 -4.30 16.73 9.71
C VAL A 103 -2.92 17.31 9.41
N PHE A 104 -2.04 16.56 8.74
CA PHE A 104 -0.72 17.03 8.32
C PHE A 104 -0.79 18.23 7.37
N SER A 105 -1.89 18.41 6.63
CA SER A 105 -2.11 19.60 5.78
C SER A 105 -1.91 20.93 6.54
N ASN A 106 -2.29 20.95 7.83
CA ASN A 106 -2.11 22.11 8.70
C ASN A 106 -0.62 22.39 8.94
N LEU A 107 0.20 21.36 9.13
CA LEU A 107 1.63 21.52 9.32
C LEU A 107 2.32 21.95 8.03
N ALA A 108 1.89 21.42 6.89
CA ALA A 108 2.38 21.82 5.57
C ALA A 108 2.15 23.32 5.31
N ILE A 109 0.94 23.83 5.54
CA ILE A 109 0.65 25.27 5.34
C ILE A 109 1.39 26.15 6.34
N GLN A 110 1.52 25.74 7.61
CA GLN A 110 2.27 26.51 8.61
C GLN A 110 3.76 26.59 8.25
N THR A 111 4.32 25.51 7.71
CA THR A 111 5.69 25.50 7.19
C THR A 111 5.85 26.52 6.06
N LYS A 112 4.93 26.56 5.10
CA LYS A 112 4.95 27.55 4.02
C LYS A 112 4.82 28.99 4.52
N ARG A 113 3.97 29.23 5.52
CA ARG A 113 3.72 30.58 6.07
C ARG A 113 4.88 31.10 6.93
N LYS A 114 5.52 30.24 7.72
CA LYS A 114 6.51 30.64 8.74
C LYS A 114 7.95 30.40 8.31
N ALA A 115 8.20 29.41 7.46
CA ALA A 115 9.53 29.00 7.04
C ALA A 115 9.57 28.67 5.53
N PRO A 116 9.22 29.63 4.63
CA PRO A 116 9.09 29.39 3.20
C PRO A 116 10.39 28.90 2.53
N ASN A 117 11.54 29.27 3.09
CA ASN A 117 12.86 28.94 2.57
C ASN A 117 13.48 27.68 3.20
N ALA A 118 12.80 27.03 4.16
CA ALA A 118 13.28 25.80 4.74
C ALA A 118 13.39 24.70 3.68
N ARG A 119 14.41 23.86 3.82
CA ARG A 119 14.66 22.72 2.91
C ARG A 119 14.20 21.40 3.50
N THR A 120 14.21 21.29 4.82
CA THR A 120 13.73 20.12 5.58
C THR A 120 13.00 20.60 6.83
N PHE A 121 12.13 19.75 7.39
CA PHE A 121 11.48 20.09 8.66
C PHE A 121 12.48 20.12 9.83
N LEU A 122 13.56 19.34 9.76
CA LEU A 122 14.61 19.31 10.78
C LEU A 122 15.35 20.65 10.88
N GLU A 123 15.46 21.41 9.79
CA GLU A 123 15.98 22.78 9.80
C GLU A 123 15.09 23.71 10.63
N ILE A 124 13.77 23.60 10.45
CA ILE A 124 12.77 24.36 11.22
C ILE A 124 12.90 24.01 12.70
N ILE A 125 13.03 22.73 13.04
CA ILE A 125 13.23 22.29 14.42
C ILE A 125 14.51 22.88 15.01
N ARG A 126 15.62 22.88 14.27
CA ARG A 126 16.89 23.44 14.73
C ARG A 126 16.79 24.93 15.03
N VAL A 127 16.19 25.71 14.12
CA VAL A 127 16.05 27.16 14.28
C VAL A 127 15.10 27.49 15.42
N ARG A 128 14.01 26.73 15.59
CA ARG A 128 12.97 27.04 16.58
C ARG A 128 13.28 26.55 17.99
N TYR A 129 13.90 25.37 18.12
CA TYR A 129 14.06 24.63 19.38
C TYR A 129 15.53 24.31 19.72
N GLY A 130 16.48 24.68 18.87
CA GLY A 130 17.90 24.50 19.10
C GLY A 130 18.44 23.12 18.73
N THR A 131 19.74 22.94 19.00
CA THR A 131 20.53 21.79 18.53
C THR A 131 20.13 20.46 19.18
N ILE A 132 19.77 20.45 20.47
CA ILE A 132 19.38 19.22 21.17
C ILE A 132 18.10 18.65 20.55
N ALA A 133 17.06 19.47 20.39
CA ALA A 133 15.81 19.06 19.76
C ALA A 133 16.03 18.58 18.31
N HIS A 134 16.91 19.26 17.56
CA HIS A 134 17.28 18.84 16.21
C HIS A 134 17.85 17.41 16.17
N PHE A 135 18.81 17.09 17.04
CA PHE A 135 19.38 15.73 17.10
C PHE A 135 18.35 14.68 17.53
N SER A 136 17.49 14.99 18.50
CA SER A 136 16.42 14.07 18.93
C SER A 136 15.44 13.77 17.80
N PHE A 137 14.93 14.81 17.11
CA PHE A 137 14.01 14.62 15.98
C PHE A 137 14.69 13.95 14.79
N MET A 138 15.98 14.24 14.54
CA MET A 138 16.76 13.55 13.52
C MET A 138 16.86 12.05 13.81
N PHE A 139 17.14 11.66 15.05
CA PHE A 139 17.17 10.26 15.46
C PHE A 139 15.82 9.57 15.26
N PHE A 140 14.73 10.15 15.77
CA PHE A 140 13.39 9.54 15.63
C PHE A 140 12.91 9.49 14.18
N SER A 141 13.19 10.53 13.40
CA SER A 141 12.89 10.55 11.96
C SER A 141 13.64 9.45 11.23
N LEU A 142 14.95 9.30 11.46
CA LEU A 142 15.74 8.25 10.83
C LEU A 142 15.29 6.84 11.26
N ALA A 143 15.07 6.63 12.56
CA ALA A 143 14.60 5.36 13.10
C ALA A 143 13.24 4.97 12.53
N SER A 144 12.27 5.90 12.48
CA SER A 144 10.95 5.69 11.89
C SER A 144 11.06 5.29 10.42
N ASN A 145 11.86 6.01 9.62
CA ASN A 145 12.05 5.70 8.21
C ASN A 145 12.70 4.32 7.99
N ILE A 146 13.69 3.94 8.80
CA ILE A 146 14.31 2.60 8.71
C ILE A 146 13.29 1.50 9.02
N LEU A 147 12.46 1.68 10.06
CA LEU A 147 11.43 0.71 10.43
C LEU A 147 10.36 0.59 9.34
N VAL A 148 9.91 1.71 8.78
CA VAL A 148 8.97 1.74 7.66
C VAL A 148 9.54 1.00 6.46
N VAL A 149 10.73 1.37 5.97
CA VAL A 149 11.35 0.71 4.81
C VAL A 149 11.54 -0.79 5.05
N SER A 150 11.98 -1.17 6.25
CA SER A 150 12.12 -2.59 6.62
C SER A 150 10.78 -3.33 6.54
N SER A 151 9.71 -2.73 7.06
CA SER A 151 8.37 -3.33 7.01
C SER A 151 7.88 -3.53 5.57
N ILE A 152 8.07 -2.53 4.70
CA ILE A 152 7.66 -2.56 3.28
C ILE A 152 8.38 -3.68 2.54
N LEU A 153 9.69 -3.80 2.73
CA LEU A 153 10.51 -4.82 2.09
C LEU A 153 10.13 -6.23 2.54
N ILE A 154 9.91 -6.43 3.84
CA ILE A 154 9.52 -7.73 4.39
C ILE A 154 8.11 -8.10 3.92
N GLY A 155 7.15 -7.17 3.96
CA GLY A 155 5.77 -7.40 3.51
C GLY A 155 5.70 -7.76 2.02
N GLY A 156 6.39 -6.98 1.17
CA GLY A 156 6.48 -7.26 -0.26
C GLY A 156 7.17 -8.60 -0.55
N ALA A 157 8.29 -8.89 0.12
CA ALA A 157 9.01 -10.15 -0.06
C ALA A 157 8.21 -11.38 0.38
N ALA A 158 7.47 -11.28 1.50
CA ALA A 158 6.58 -12.35 1.97
C ALA A 158 5.45 -12.62 0.97
N ALA A 159 4.84 -11.55 0.45
CA ALA A 159 3.79 -11.68 -0.56
C ALA A 159 4.32 -12.31 -1.85
N ILE A 160 5.47 -11.86 -2.37
CA ILE A 160 6.11 -12.43 -3.57
C ILE A 160 6.48 -13.91 -3.35
N ASN A 161 7.04 -14.25 -2.18
CA ASN A 161 7.37 -15.63 -1.83
C ASN A 161 6.11 -16.51 -1.82
N SER A 162 5.02 -16.06 -1.22
CA SER A 162 3.76 -16.82 -1.18
C SER A 162 3.16 -17.07 -2.57
N LEU A 163 3.41 -16.17 -3.52
CA LEU A 163 2.89 -16.25 -4.89
C LEU A 163 3.81 -17.00 -5.86
N THR A 164 5.12 -17.02 -5.63
CA THR A 164 6.10 -17.50 -6.64
C THR A 164 7.13 -18.49 -6.09
N GLY A 165 7.22 -18.63 -4.78
CA GLY A 165 8.31 -19.35 -4.11
C GLY A 165 9.67 -18.66 -4.22
N MET A 166 9.75 -17.42 -4.75
CA MET A 166 11.00 -16.67 -4.83
C MET A 166 11.58 -16.45 -3.43
N ASN A 167 12.90 -16.60 -3.30
CA ASN A 167 13.57 -16.49 -2.02
C ASN A 167 13.37 -15.08 -1.40
N VAL A 168 12.91 -15.04 -0.14
CA VAL A 168 12.62 -13.79 0.58
C VAL A 168 13.86 -12.89 0.67
N TYR A 169 15.04 -13.44 0.97
CA TYR A 169 16.28 -12.66 1.05
C TYR A 169 16.64 -12.04 -0.30
N ALA A 170 16.48 -12.79 -1.40
CA ALA A 170 16.70 -12.25 -2.73
C ALA A 170 15.73 -11.10 -3.05
N SER A 171 14.44 -11.24 -2.72
CA SER A 171 13.44 -10.19 -2.92
C SER A 171 13.79 -8.90 -2.17
N VAL A 172 14.21 -9.01 -0.89
CA VAL A 172 14.58 -7.86 -0.05
C VAL A 172 15.74 -7.06 -0.64
N TRP A 173 16.70 -7.71 -1.31
CA TRP A 173 17.81 -7.02 -1.98
C TRP A 173 17.44 -6.49 -3.37
N LEU A 174 16.66 -7.23 -4.15
CA LEU A 174 16.37 -6.89 -5.55
C LEU A 174 15.34 -5.76 -5.71
N LEU A 175 14.30 -5.73 -4.87
CA LEU A 175 13.28 -4.66 -4.91
C LEU A 175 13.87 -3.25 -4.78
N PRO A 176 14.68 -2.92 -3.74
CA PRO A 176 15.20 -1.56 -3.57
C PRO A 176 16.28 -1.21 -4.60
N LEU A 177 16.95 -2.18 -5.23
CA LEU A 177 17.97 -1.89 -6.24
C LEU A 177 17.37 -1.18 -7.46
N GLY A 178 16.24 -1.65 -7.99
CA GLY A 178 15.56 -1.01 -9.13
C GLY A 178 15.12 0.42 -8.79
N VAL A 179 14.55 0.60 -7.60
CA VAL A 179 14.10 1.90 -7.09
C VAL A 179 15.26 2.88 -6.91
N SER A 180 16.38 2.40 -6.36
CA SER A 180 17.57 3.22 -6.09
C SER A 180 18.15 3.80 -7.39
N VAL A 181 18.22 3.00 -8.45
CA VAL A 181 18.81 3.42 -9.74
C VAL A 181 18.08 4.62 -10.34
N TYR A 182 16.74 4.59 -10.43
CA TYR A 182 16.00 5.71 -11.00
C TYR A 182 15.91 6.90 -10.04
N THR A 183 15.88 6.65 -8.73
CA THR A 183 15.76 7.72 -7.72
C THR A 183 17.02 8.57 -7.67
N ILE A 184 18.19 7.94 -7.72
CA ILE A 184 19.49 8.64 -7.74
C ILE A 184 19.59 9.57 -8.96
N ARG A 185 19.05 9.16 -10.11
CA ARG A 185 19.14 9.93 -11.36
C ARG A 185 18.05 10.98 -11.54
N GLY A 186 16.83 10.71 -11.05
CA GLY A 186 15.65 11.54 -11.35
C GLY A 186 15.38 12.71 -10.40
N GLY A 187 15.78 12.61 -9.12
CA GLY A 187 15.45 13.62 -8.10
C GLY A 187 13.95 13.75 -7.79
N LEU A 188 13.59 14.66 -6.87
CA LEU A 188 12.25 14.72 -6.28
C LEU A 188 11.12 14.88 -7.32
N ARG A 189 11.30 15.71 -8.36
CA ARG A 189 10.24 15.92 -9.34
C ARG A 189 9.98 14.68 -10.20
N ALA A 190 11.03 13.98 -10.59
CA ALA A 190 10.87 12.71 -11.29
C ALA A 190 10.20 11.70 -10.37
N THR A 191 10.64 11.58 -9.10
CA THR A 191 10.01 10.71 -8.09
C THR A 191 8.52 11.01 -7.94
N ILE A 192 8.09 12.27 -7.91
CA ILE A 192 6.67 12.62 -7.78
C ILE A 192 5.85 12.25 -9.04
N LEU A 193 6.47 12.33 -10.22
CA LEU A 193 5.84 11.84 -11.45
C LEU A 193 5.78 10.30 -11.48
N THR A 194 6.82 9.63 -10.97
CA THR A 194 6.85 8.19 -10.76
C THR A 194 5.72 7.74 -9.83
N ASP A 195 5.57 8.43 -8.70
CA ASP A 195 4.51 8.22 -7.70
C ASP A 195 3.11 8.31 -8.32
N TYR A 196 2.90 9.24 -9.25
CA TYR A 196 1.65 9.35 -9.99
C TYR A 196 1.36 8.10 -10.83
N ILE A 197 2.35 7.59 -11.56
CA ILE A 197 2.21 6.39 -12.40
C ILE A 197 1.97 5.15 -11.52
N HIS A 198 2.75 4.99 -10.44
CA HIS A 198 2.56 3.90 -9.47
C HIS A 198 1.14 3.88 -8.91
N THR A 199 0.66 5.03 -8.43
CA THR A 199 -0.70 5.15 -7.86
C THR A 199 -1.76 4.78 -8.89
N ALA A 200 -1.60 5.21 -10.15
CA ALA A 200 -2.52 4.86 -11.22
C ALA A 200 -2.56 3.35 -11.51
N ILE A 201 -1.39 2.69 -11.55
CA ILE A 201 -1.30 1.23 -11.72
C ILE A 201 -1.99 0.50 -10.58
N ILE A 202 -1.74 0.90 -9.32
CA ILE A 202 -2.37 0.31 -8.13
C ILE A 202 -3.89 0.45 -8.20
N LEU A 203 -4.40 1.65 -8.51
CA LEU A 203 -5.84 1.89 -8.67
C LEU A 203 -6.47 0.99 -9.74
N ILE A 204 -5.81 0.80 -10.89
CA ILE A 204 -6.28 -0.10 -11.95
C ILE A 204 -6.37 -1.54 -11.44
N VAL A 205 -5.39 -2.00 -10.65
CA VAL A 205 -5.42 -3.35 -10.09
C VAL A 205 -6.52 -3.50 -9.03
N ILE A 206 -6.71 -2.50 -8.15
CA ILE A 206 -7.80 -2.50 -7.15
C ILE A 206 -9.16 -2.56 -7.84
N LEU A 207 -9.40 -1.71 -8.85
CA LEU A 207 -10.64 -1.71 -9.62
C LEU A 207 -10.85 -3.04 -10.35
N PHE A 208 -9.78 -3.61 -10.91
CA PHE A 208 -9.84 -4.94 -11.52
C PHE A 208 -10.34 -5.99 -10.51
N PHE A 209 -9.79 -6.03 -9.29
CA PHE A 209 -10.26 -6.95 -8.25
C PHE A 209 -11.71 -6.66 -7.87
N TRP A 210 -12.08 -5.40 -7.72
CA TRP A 210 -13.44 -5.00 -7.39
C TRP A 210 -14.45 -5.51 -8.43
N PHE A 211 -14.22 -5.26 -9.73
CA PHE A 211 -15.08 -5.77 -10.80
C PHE A 211 -15.04 -7.31 -10.90
N LYS A 212 -13.89 -7.93 -10.60
CA LYS A 212 -13.78 -9.38 -10.60
C LYS A 212 -14.62 -10.01 -9.50
N VAL A 213 -14.63 -9.44 -8.30
CA VAL A 213 -15.38 -9.96 -7.16
C VAL A 213 -16.87 -9.66 -7.27
N TYR A 214 -17.23 -8.42 -7.64
CA TYR A 214 -18.60 -7.93 -7.54
C TYR A 214 -19.40 -7.91 -8.84
N ALA A 215 -18.80 -8.19 -10.01
CA ALA A 215 -19.52 -8.13 -11.28
C ALA A 215 -19.29 -9.32 -12.22
N SER A 216 -18.04 -9.81 -12.35
CA SER A 216 -17.68 -10.78 -13.40
C SER A 216 -17.20 -12.15 -12.89
N GLY A 217 -17.01 -12.30 -11.58
CA GLY A 217 -16.55 -13.54 -10.97
C GLY A 217 -17.66 -14.56 -10.82
N THR A 218 -17.36 -15.84 -11.02
CA THR A 218 -18.32 -16.93 -10.85
C THR A 218 -18.51 -17.37 -9.40
N GLN A 219 -17.54 -17.07 -8.52
CA GLN A 219 -17.58 -17.46 -7.11
C GLN A 219 -18.49 -16.54 -6.27
N ILE A 220 -18.45 -15.23 -6.53
CA ILE A 220 -19.23 -14.21 -5.80
C ILE A 220 -20.13 -13.48 -6.79
N GLY A 221 -19.57 -12.68 -7.70
CA GLY A 221 -20.26 -12.15 -8.87
C GLY A 221 -21.30 -11.06 -8.61
N SER A 222 -21.66 -10.78 -7.36
CA SER A 222 -22.51 -9.66 -6.96
C SER A 222 -22.33 -9.28 -5.48
N PRO A 223 -22.61 -8.03 -5.09
CA PRO A 223 -22.65 -7.63 -3.68
C PRO A 223 -23.68 -8.41 -2.85
N GLY A 224 -24.84 -8.75 -3.43
CA GLY A 224 -25.85 -9.57 -2.76
C GLY A 224 -25.34 -10.97 -2.44
N LYS A 225 -24.63 -11.61 -3.37
CA LYS A 225 -24.02 -12.92 -3.10
C LYS A 225 -22.91 -12.84 -2.06
N MET A 226 -22.11 -11.78 -2.05
CA MET A 226 -21.11 -11.54 -1.01
C MET A 226 -21.77 -11.45 0.37
N TRP A 227 -22.87 -10.70 0.48
CA TRP A 227 -23.64 -10.57 1.71
C TRP A 227 -24.11 -11.93 2.24
N ASP A 228 -24.73 -12.76 1.38
CA ASP A 228 -25.19 -14.10 1.76
C ASP A 228 -24.03 -15.00 2.23
N LEU A 229 -22.90 -14.94 1.53
CA LEU A 229 -21.71 -15.71 1.87
C LEU A 229 -21.12 -15.29 3.22
N LEU A 230 -21.17 -14.01 3.58
CA LEU A 230 -20.69 -13.50 4.86
C LEU A 230 -21.62 -13.86 6.02
N ILE A 231 -22.94 -13.89 5.80
CA ILE A 231 -23.89 -14.44 6.78
C ILE A 231 -23.60 -15.92 7.01
N ALA A 232 -23.44 -16.70 5.94
CA ALA A 232 -23.07 -18.10 6.04
C ALA A 232 -21.70 -18.27 6.73
N ALA A 233 -20.71 -17.41 6.45
CA ALA A 233 -19.41 -17.44 7.10
C ALA A 233 -19.50 -17.17 8.60
N ALA A 234 -20.33 -16.21 9.03
CA ALA A 234 -20.57 -15.95 10.45
C ALA A 234 -21.13 -17.19 11.17
N GLN A 235 -22.10 -17.88 10.56
CA GLN A 235 -22.64 -19.14 11.08
C GLN A 235 -21.60 -20.26 11.14
N ARG A 236 -20.86 -20.47 10.03
CA ARG A 236 -19.80 -21.49 9.95
C ARG A 236 -18.70 -21.27 10.99
N ASN A 237 -18.34 -20.02 11.24
CA ASN A 237 -17.31 -19.64 12.19
C ASN A 237 -17.87 -19.47 13.61
N ASN A 238 -19.07 -20.00 13.89
CA ASN A 238 -19.73 -19.94 15.20
C ASN A 238 -19.75 -18.52 15.80
N TYR A 239 -20.00 -17.52 14.96
CA TYR A 239 -20.07 -16.11 15.32
C TYR A 239 -18.81 -15.59 16.06
N SER A 240 -17.64 -16.15 15.73
CA SER A 240 -16.37 -15.81 16.39
C SER A 240 -15.78 -14.46 15.98
N ALA A 241 -16.43 -13.72 15.07
CA ALA A 241 -15.91 -12.42 14.65
C ALA A 241 -15.92 -11.46 15.85
N PRO A 242 -14.86 -10.68 16.09
CA PRO A 242 -14.76 -9.70 17.18
C PRO A 242 -15.59 -8.44 16.89
N THR A 243 -16.87 -8.61 16.59
CA THR A 243 -17.83 -7.59 16.19
C THR A 243 -19.17 -7.85 16.88
N LYS A 244 -20.07 -6.86 16.88
CA LYS A 244 -21.40 -7.03 17.47
C LYS A 244 -22.12 -8.21 16.80
N ASP A 245 -22.61 -9.12 17.63
CA ASP A 245 -23.34 -10.33 17.23
C ASP A 245 -22.53 -11.27 16.31
N GLY A 246 -21.19 -11.15 16.29
CA GLY A 246 -20.30 -11.98 15.46
C GLY A 246 -20.44 -11.77 13.95
N SER A 247 -21.00 -10.62 13.53
CA SER A 247 -21.25 -10.31 12.12
C SER A 247 -20.05 -9.65 11.43
N TYR A 248 -19.66 -10.16 10.25
CA TYR A 248 -18.61 -9.52 9.43
C TYR A 248 -19.07 -8.22 8.73
N LEU A 249 -20.35 -7.89 8.79
CA LEU A 249 -20.98 -6.80 8.03
C LEU A 249 -21.21 -5.53 8.86
N THR A 250 -21.10 -5.63 10.19
CA THR A 250 -21.30 -4.48 11.09
C THR A 250 -20.00 -3.72 11.29
N ILE A 251 -20.09 -2.39 11.46
CA ILE A 251 -18.97 -1.56 11.90
C ILE A 251 -18.81 -1.53 13.43
N ARG A 252 -19.79 -2.07 14.17
CA ARG A 252 -19.79 -2.03 15.63
C ARG A 252 -18.84 -3.09 16.17
N SER A 253 -17.63 -2.69 16.53
CA SER A 253 -16.62 -3.55 17.13
C SER A 253 -15.76 -2.75 18.11
N LEU A 254 -15.68 -3.23 19.36
CA LEU A 254 -14.79 -2.63 20.36
C LEU A 254 -13.32 -2.90 20.01
N ASP A 255 -13.01 -4.08 19.49
CA ASP A 255 -11.62 -4.44 19.19
C ASP A 255 -11.11 -3.73 17.94
N ALA A 256 -11.95 -3.57 16.91
CA ALA A 256 -11.60 -2.73 15.77
C ALA A 256 -11.42 -1.26 16.18
N LEU A 257 -12.18 -0.77 17.17
CA LEU A 257 -12.00 0.58 17.73
C LEU A 257 -10.70 0.69 18.55
N LYS A 258 -10.33 -0.31 19.36
CA LYS A 258 -9.03 -0.34 20.06
C LYS A 258 -7.89 -0.32 19.06
N PHE A 259 -7.97 -1.14 18.02
CA PHE A 259 -7.03 -1.13 16.89
C PHE A 259 -6.97 0.25 16.24
N ALA A 260 -8.12 0.88 15.98
CA ALA A 260 -8.21 2.23 15.40
C ALA A 260 -7.43 3.26 16.23
N ILE A 261 -7.60 3.25 17.56
CA ILE A 261 -6.90 4.17 18.46
C ILE A 261 -5.39 3.93 18.42
N LEU A 262 -4.94 2.67 18.47
CA LEU A 262 -3.53 2.31 18.37
C LEU A 262 -2.93 2.76 17.03
N SER A 263 -3.65 2.50 15.94
CA SER A 263 -3.29 2.92 14.59
C SER A 263 -3.15 4.45 14.51
N ILE A 264 -4.08 5.22 15.09
CA ILE A 264 -3.96 6.70 15.11
C ILE A 264 -2.65 7.14 15.78
N LEU A 265 -2.34 6.58 16.95
CA LEU A 265 -1.15 6.97 17.71
C LEU A 265 0.14 6.59 16.98
N GLU A 266 0.22 5.36 16.47
CA GLU A 266 1.38 4.84 15.75
C GLU A 266 1.64 5.63 14.47
N TYR A 267 0.65 5.67 13.58
CA TYR A 267 0.85 6.25 12.25
C TYR A 267 0.93 7.78 12.27
N THR A 268 0.39 8.46 13.29
CA THR A 268 0.67 9.90 13.48
C THR A 268 2.17 10.14 13.67
N GLY A 269 2.84 9.31 14.47
CA GLY A 269 4.29 9.38 14.63
C GLY A 269 5.00 9.15 13.30
N VAL A 270 4.55 8.17 12.54
CA VAL A 270 5.12 7.85 11.22
C VAL A 270 4.98 9.01 10.24
N VAL A 271 3.77 9.56 10.02
CA VAL A 271 3.53 10.68 9.08
C VAL A 271 4.30 11.93 9.49
N PHE A 272 4.30 12.28 10.78
CA PHE A 272 4.87 13.54 11.24
C PHE A 272 6.39 13.52 11.34
N LEU A 273 7.00 12.34 11.48
CA LEU A 273 8.45 12.16 11.49
C LEU A 273 9.02 11.77 10.12
N ASP A 274 8.17 11.51 9.12
CA ASP A 274 8.59 11.17 7.77
C ASP A 274 8.91 12.44 6.95
N ASN A 275 10.18 12.59 6.58
CA ASN A 275 10.64 13.72 5.79
C ASN A 275 10.01 13.77 4.39
N SER A 276 9.56 12.64 3.83
CA SER A 276 8.90 12.60 2.51
C SER A 276 7.63 13.46 2.47
N PHE A 277 6.79 13.38 3.50
CA PHE A 277 5.60 14.24 3.62
C PHE A 277 6.03 15.70 3.75
N HIS A 278 6.94 16.01 4.67
CA HIS A 278 7.44 17.39 4.80
C HIS A 278 8.01 17.93 3.50
N GLN A 279 8.74 17.12 2.74
CA GLN A 279 9.33 17.51 1.45
C GLN A 279 8.25 17.83 0.42
N LYS A 280 7.18 17.01 0.34
CA LYS A 280 6.02 17.26 -0.54
C LYS A 280 5.27 18.53 -0.12
N GLY A 281 5.14 18.79 1.18
CA GLY A 281 4.57 20.03 1.70
C GLY A 281 5.40 21.27 1.39
N ILE A 282 6.73 21.18 1.49
CA ILE A 282 7.66 22.26 1.13
C ILE A 282 7.63 22.52 -0.39
N ALA A 283 7.57 21.44 -1.19
CA ALA A 283 7.55 21.47 -2.66
C ALA A 283 6.20 21.87 -3.27
N ALA A 284 5.10 21.78 -2.53
CA ALA A 284 3.80 22.28 -2.96
C ALA A 284 3.80 23.81 -3.04
N ASP A 285 3.07 24.37 -4.02
CA ASP A 285 2.78 25.79 -3.98
C ASP A 285 1.83 26.11 -2.79
N PRO A 286 1.83 27.35 -2.25
CA PRO A 286 1.03 27.68 -1.07
C PRO A 286 -0.48 27.46 -1.21
N ALA A 287 -1.04 27.66 -2.41
CA ALA A 287 -2.47 27.48 -2.67
C ALA A 287 -2.83 25.98 -2.78
N SER A 288 -1.88 25.16 -3.20
CA SER A 288 -2.02 23.71 -3.41
C SER A 288 -1.72 22.88 -2.16
N ALA A 289 -1.05 23.43 -1.14
CA ALA A 289 -0.66 22.66 0.04
C ALA A 289 -1.85 22.03 0.80
N ILE A 290 -2.87 22.82 1.18
CA ILE A 290 -4.03 22.25 1.90
C ILE A 290 -4.88 21.37 0.98
N PRO A 291 -5.33 21.83 -0.20
CA PRO A 291 -6.17 21.01 -1.07
C PRO A 291 -5.46 19.74 -1.53
N GLY A 292 -4.16 19.80 -1.78
CA GLY A 292 -3.35 18.64 -2.17
C GLY A 292 -3.34 17.56 -1.09
N TYR A 293 -3.09 17.92 0.18
CA TYR A 293 -3.11 16.96 1.28
C TYR A 293 -4.50 16.43 1.61
N VAL A 294 -5.53 17.28 1.57
CA VAL A 294 -6.92 16.86 1.84
C VAL A 294 -7.40 15.89 0.75
N LEU A 295 -7.22 16.25 -0.52
CA LEU A 295 -7.57 15.36 -1.64
C LEU A 295 -6.71 14.10 -1.61
N GLY A 296 -5.42 14.21 -1.28
CA GLY A 296 -4.52 13.08 -1.15
C GLY A 296 -4.96 12.10 -0.06
N GLY A 297 -5.41 12.60 1.09
CA GLY A 297 -5.95 11.78 2.18
C GLY A 297 -7.27 11.09 1.81
N LEU A 298 -8.19 11.80 1.13
CA LEU A 298 -9.46 11.23 0.65
C LEU A 298 -9.24 10.17 -0.45
N ALA A 299 -8.35 10.45 -1.42
CA ALA A 299 -7.98 9.50 -2.46
C ALA A 299 -7.28 8.28 -1.87
N TRP A 300 -6.41 8.50 -0.87
CA TRP A 300 -5.79 7.41 -0.15
C TRP A 300 -6.83 6.57 0.56
N TYR A 301 -7.81 7.13 1.29
CA TYR A 301 -8.86 6.36 1.96
C TYR A 301 -9.55 5.34 1.03
N ALA A 302 -9.88 5.78 -0.19
CA ALA A 302 -10.60 4.95 -1.15
C ALA A 302 -9.84 3.67 -1.51
N MET A 303 -8.50 3.71 -1.61
CA MET A 303 -7.71 2.55 -2.06
C MET A 303 -7.70 1.36 -1.10
N PRO A 304 -7.17 1.45 0.14
CA PRO A 304 -7.19 0.35 1.08
C PRO A 304 -8.62 0.03 1.51
N PHE A 305 -9.55 1.00 1.59
CA PHE A 305 -10.95 0.69 1.90
C PHE A 305 -11.57 -0.21 0.84
N THR A 306 -11.46 0.14 -0.44
CA THR A 306 -11.98 -0.69 -1.54
C THR A 306 -11.26 -2.02 -1.61
N LEU A 307 -9.93 -2.06 -1.47
CA LEU A 307 -9.19 -3.32 -1.52
C LEU A 307 -9.56 -4.25 -0.35
N ALA A 308 -9.64 -3.72 0.87
CA ALA A 308 -9.96 -4.47 2.08
C ALA A 308 -11.41 -5.00 2.08
N THR A 309 -12.37 -4.14 1.72
CA THR A 309 -13.79 -4.53 1.53
C THR A 309 -14.02 -5.36 0.28
N THR A 310 -13.01 -5.62 -0.54
CA THR A 310 -13.09 -6.55 -1.65
C THR A 310 -12.41 -7.87 -1.30
N MET A 311 -11.10 -7.82 -1.04
CA MET A 311 -10.25 -8.99 -0.90
C MET A 311 -10.25 -9.57 0.52
N GLY A 312 -10.35 -8.74 1.55
CA GLY A 312 -10.34 -9.20 2.95
C GLY A 312 -11.61 -9.96 3.30
N ILE A 313 -12.77 -9.36 3.01
CA ILE A 313 -14.05 -10.04 3.23
C ILE A 313 -14.29 -11.17 2.23
N LEU A 314 -13.67 -11.14 1.03
CA LEU A 314 -13.64 -12.30 0.13
C LEU A 314 -12.93 -13.49 0.76
N ALA A 315 -11.80 -13.27 1.44
CA ALA A 315 -11.09 -14.35 2.12
C ALA A 315 -11.98 -15.00 3.18
N VAL A 316 -12.71 -14.22 3.97
CA VAL A 316 -13.71 -14.74 4.93
C VAL A 316 -14.85 -15.49 4.23
N ALA A 317 -15.35 -14.95 3.12
CA ALA A 317 -16.46 -15.56 2.38
C ALA A 317 -16.10 -16.93 1.81
N LEU A 318 -14.88 -17.07 1.25
CA LEU A 318 -14.44 -18.21 0.45
C LEU A 318 -13.43 -19.14 1.13
N GLU A 319 -12.98 -18.87 2.36
CA GLU A 319 -11.99 -19.71 3.08
C GLU A 319 -12.41 -21.19 3.23
N ASN A 320 -13.72 -21.47 3.17
CA ASN A 320 -14.27 -22.81 3.26
C ASN A 320 -14.44 -23.51 1.89
N THR A 321 -13.88 -22.95 0.82
CA THR A 321 -14.00 -23.51 -0.53
C THR A 321 -12.68 -24.17 -0.98
N PRO A 322 -12.71 -25.24 -1.80
CA PRO A 322 -11.49 -25.86 -2.33
C PRO A 322 -10.60 -24.95 -3.19
N ALA A 323 -11.11 -23.79 -3.59
CA ALA A 323 -10.35 -22.78 -4.31
C ALA A 323 -9.42 -21.98 -3.39
N PHE A 324 -9.69 -21.95 -2.08
CA PHE A 324 -8.90 -21.20 -1.11
C PHE A 324 -7.64 -21.98 -0.71
N PRO A 325 -6.44 -21.36 -0.68
CA PRO A 325 -5.16 -22.09 -0.52
C PRO A 325 -5.03 -22.93 0.74
N THR A 326 -5.68 -22.55 1.83
CA THR A 326 -5.60 -23.26 3.12
C THR A 326 -6.70 -24.30 3.29
N TYR A 327 -7.67 -24.42 2.38
CA TYR A 327 -8.78 -25.36 2.53
C TYR A 327 -8.30 -26.81 2.74
N PRO A 328 -8.87 -27.58 3.70
CA PRO A 328 -10.08 -27.30 4.48
C PRO A 328 -9.87 -26.53 5.79
N ARG A 329 -8.64 -26.11 6.11
CA ARG A 329 -8.36 -25.33 7.32
C ARG A 329 -8.49 -23.82 7.07
N ARG A 330 -8.80 -23.09 8.13
CA ARG A 330 -8.70 -21.63 8.13
C ARG A 330 -7.23 -21.18 8.12
N MET A 331 -7.00 -19.90 7.82
CA MET A 331 -5.69 -19.29 7.99
C MET A 331 -5.29 -19.32 9.46
N ASN A 332 -4.05 -19.70 9.74
CA ASN A 332 -3.51 -19.67 11.10
C ASN A 332 -2.95 -18.26 11.43
N THR A 333 -2.67 -18.01 12.71
CA THR A 333 -2.19 -16.69 13.18
C THR A 333 -0.88 -16.26 12.51
N GLN A 334 0.00 -17.19 12.16
CA GLN A 334 1.26 -16.88 11.49
C GLN A 334 1.03 -16.41 10.04
N GLU A 335 0.11 -17.04 9.32
CA GLU A 335 -0.26 -16.66 7.95
C GLU A 335 -0.99 -15.31 7.91
N ILE A 336 -1.88 -15.06 8.88
CA ILE A 336 -2.58 -13.78 9.05
C ILE A 336 -1.58 -12.68 9.38
N GLY A 337 -0.70 -12.92 10.37
CA GLY A 337 0.33 -11.98 10.80
C GLY A 337 1.40 -11.70 9.74
N ALA A 338 1.66 -12.63 8.83
CA ALA A 338 2.53 -12.43 7.67
C ALA A 338 1.84 -11.68 6.51
N GLY A 339 0.56 -11.28 6.66
CA GLY A 339 -0.18 -10.53 5.65
C GLY A 339 -0.64 -11.39 4.47
N LEU A 340 -0.65 -12.72 4.57
CA LEU A 340 -0.93 -13.61 3.44
C LEU A 340 -2.40 -13.60 2.98
N THR A 341 -3.27 -12.91 3.69
CA THR A 341 -4.70 -12.78 3.40
C THR A 341 -4.95 -12.26 1.99
N LEU A 342 -4.26 -11.20 1.57
CA LEU A 342 -4.40 -10.63 0.23
C LEU A 342 -3.87 -11.58 -0.87
N PRO A 343 -2.65 -12.13 -0.76
CA PRO A 343 -2.18 -13.18 -1.68
C PRO A 343 -3.15 -14.36 -1.80
N PHE A 344 -3.68 -14.88 -0.69
CA PHE A 344 -4.59 -16.03 -0.71
C PHE A 344 -5.97 -15.69 -1.30
N ALA A 345 -6.52 -14.53 -0.96
CA ALA A 345 -7.73 -14.00 -1.59
C ALA A 345 -7.55 -13.88 -3.11
N ALA A 346 -6.41 -13.33 -3.56
CA ALA A 346 -6.11 -13.16 -4.97
C ALA A 346 -5.97 -14.50 -5.70
N GLN A 347 -5.31 -15.49 -5.09
CA GLN A 347 -5.21 -16.85 -5.64
C GLN A 347 -6.59 -17.50 -5.81
N THR A 348 -7.48 -17.30 -4.83
CA THR A 348 -8.82 -17.89 -4.82
C THR A 348 -9.65 -17.46 -6.02
N ILE A 349 -9.59 -16.16 -6.38
CA ILE A 349 -10.31 -15.60 -7.54
C ILE A 349 -9.55 -15.72 -8.87
N ALA A 350 -8.23 -15.91 -8.82
CA ALA A 350 -7.40 -16.11 -10.00
C ALA A 350 -7.54 -17.51 -10.59
N GLY A 351 -7.87 -18.50 -9.76
CA GLY A 351 -7.78 -19.92 -10.09
C GLY A 351 -6.33 -20.42 -10.01
N LYS A 352 -6.14 -21.75 -10.06
CA LYS A 352 -4.80 -22.35 -10.09
C LYS A 352 -4.10 -21.97 -11.40
N GLY A 353 -3.18 -21.00 -11.32
CA GLY A 353 -2.32 -20.58 -12.43
C GLY A 353 -1.35 -21.70 -12.81
N GLY A 354 -1.78 -22.61 -13.68
CA GLY A 354 -0.84 -23.49 -14.37
C GLY A 354 0.10 -22.65 -15.23
N ALA A 355 1.39 -22.75 -14.99
CA ALA A 355 2.40 -22.29 -15.92
C ALA A 355 2.22 -23.02 -17.25
N GLY A 356 2.06 -22.27 -18.34
CA GLY A 356 1.96 -22.83 -19.69
C GLY A 356 0.56 -22.72 -20.28
N ALA A 357 0.50 -22.17 -21.50
CA ALA A 357 -0.70 -22.07 -22.30
C ALA A 357 -1.46 -23.41 -22.36
N GLY A 358 -2.72 -23.44 -21.92
CA GLY A 358 -3.52 -24.66 -22.01
C GLY A 358 -4.85 -24.62 -21.26
N LYS A 359 -5.89 -24.20 -21.98
CA LYS A 359 -7.33 -24.53 -21.86
C LYS A 359 -8.02 -24.53 -20.47
N SER A 360 -9.10 -23.73 -20.44
CA SER A 360 -10.23 -23.71 -19.51
C SER A 360 -10.09 -22.85 -18.24
N SER A 361 -10.63 -21.63 -18.33
CA SER A 361 -10.98 -20.64 -17.29
C SER A 361 -9.96 -20.17 -16.25
N ASN A 362 -8.74 -20.70 -16.19
CA ASN A 362 -7.71 -20.25 -15.23
C ASN A 362 -6.83 -19.17 -15.85
N ASN A 363 -6.82 -17.96 -15.26
CA ASN A 363 -6.09 -16.82 -15.82
C ASN A 363 -4.87 -16.44 -14.97
N PRO A 364 -3.64 -16.90 -15.31
CA PRO A 364 -2.41 -16.55 -14.59
C PRO A 364 -2.12 -15.04 -14.57
N TRP A 365 -2.84 -14.23 -15.35
CA TRP A 365 -2.78 -12.76 -15.30
C TRP A 365 -3.20 -12.15 -13.97
N ILE A 366 -4.13 -12.78 -13.24
CA ILE A 366 -4.66 -12.18 -12.00
C ILE A 366 -3.61 -12.24 -10.90
N VAL A 367 -2.93 -13.38 -10.75
CA VAL A 367 -1.81 -13.55 -9.81
C VAL A 367 -0.63 -12.65 -10.17
N LYS A 368 -0.36 -12.46 -11.48
CA LYS A 368 0.64 -11.51 -11.95
C LYS A 368 0.29 -10.06 -11.59
N ARG A 369 -0.99 -9.67 -11.61
CA ARG A 369 -1.42 -8.31 -11.17
C ARG A 369 -1.30 -8.12 -9.66
N THR A 370 -1.48 -9.17 -8.85
CA THR A 370 -1.17 -9.10 -7.42
C THR A 370 0.34 -8.88 -7.21
N LEU A 371 1.19 -9.56 -8.00
CA LEU A 371 2.62 -9.28 -8.00
C LEU A 371 2.95 -7.86 -8.42
N LEU A 372 2.20 -7.26 -9.36
CA LEU A 372 2.36 -5.85 -9.72
C LEU A 372 2.11 -4.93 -8.52
N ILE A 373 1.08 -5.19 -7.70
CA ILE A 373 0.88 -4.41 -6.46
C ILE A 373 2.15 -4.44 -5.61
N PHE A 374 2.77 -5.61 -5.41
CA PHE A 374 3.93 -5.76 -4.53
C PHE A 374 5.27 -5.37 -5.15
N ALA A 375 5.38 -5.36 -6.47
CA ALA A 375 6.58 -4.92 -7.16
C ALA A 375 6.59 -3.38 -7.35
N GLU A 376 5.42 -2.75 -7.30
CA GLU A 376 5.20 -1.32 -7.54
C GLU A 376 4.90 -0.55 -6.23
N THR A 377 4.90 -1.22 -5.07
CA THR A 377 4.77 -0.62 -3.72
C THR A 377 5.96 -0.98 -2.86
#